data_AF-A0A3D2SS56-F1
#
_entry.id   AF-A0A3D2SS56-F1
#
_cell.length_a   1.000
_cell.length_b   1.000
_cell.length_c   1.000
_cell.angle_alpha   90.00
_cell.angle_beta   90.00
_cell.angle_gamma   90.00
#
_symmetry.space_group_name_H-M   'P 1'
#
loop_
_entity.id
_entity.type
_entity.pdbx_description
1 polymer ?
#
loop_
_entity_poly.entity_id
_entity_poly.type
_entity_poly.pdbx_seq_one_letter_code
_entity_poly.pdbx_strand_id
1 'polypeptide(L)'
;AIIDKRREQAGVSEVMNVIGDVEGKVCVLIDDIVDSGGTLCNAAGALREKGAVDVYSYVVHGVLSGGAVARISSSPITELVITDSIAATEAVRVSRNIRQLSVAPLVGETIQRISEERSVSVLFK
;
A
#
# COMPACT_ATOMS: atom_id res chain seq x y z
N ALA A 1 -11.11 -8.90 -6.89
CA ALA A 1 -12.19 -8.01 -6.42
C ALA A 1 -11.77 -6.56 -6.61
N ILE A 2 -12.71 -5.64 -6.74
CA ILE A 2 -12.46 -4.20 -6.81
C ILE A 2 -13.13 -3.55 -5.61
N ILE A 3 -12.46 -2.59 -4.98
CA ILE A 3 -13.07 -1.81 -3.91
C ILE A 3 -13.59 -0.51 -4.51
N ASP A 4 -14.91 -0.41 -4.63
CA ASP A 4 -15.61 0.79 -5.09
C ASP A 4 -15.92 1.66 -3.87
N LYS A 5 -15.23 2.79 -3.79
CA LYS A 5 -15.40 3.79 -2.74
C LYS A 5 -16.42 4.82 -3.20
N ARG A 6 -17.61 4.81 -2.62
CA ARG A 6 -18.64 5.82 -2.90
C ARG A 6 -18.72 6.84 -1.79
N ARG A 7 -18.77 8.12 -2.16
CA ARG A 7 -19.03 9.23 -1.25
C ARG A 7 -20.37 9.85 -1.61
N GLU A 8 -21.33 9.75 -0.70
CA GLU A 8 -22.65 10.38 -0.92
C GLU A 8 -22.61 11.87 -0.55
N GLN A 9 -21.90 12.27 0.52
CA GLN A 9 -21.72 13.66 0.93
C GLN A 9 -20.39 13.88 1.69
N ALA A 10 -19.91 15.11 1.74
CA ALA A 10 -18.76 15.49 2.54
C ALA A 10 -19.06 15.27 4.05
N GLY A 11 -18.25 14.47 4.72
CA GLY A 11 -18.36 14.19 6.17
C GLY A 11 -19.21 12.98 6.57
N VAL A 12 -19.85 12.28 5.61
CA VAL A 12 -20.56 11.02 5.88
C VAL A 12 -19.60 9.84 5.71
N SER A 13 -19.71 8.86 6.62
CA SER A 13 -18.97 7.60 6.61
C SER A 13 -18.91 6.98 5.21
N GLU A 14 -17.70 6.75 4.72
CA GLU A 14 -17.45 6.22 3.37
C GLU A 14 -17.96 4.76 3.30
N VAL A 15 -18.84 4.45 2.35
CA VAL A 15 -19.25 3.06 2.11
C VAL A 15 -18.26 2.43 1.13
N MET A 16 -17.59 1.36 1.58
CA MET A 16 -16.64 0.60 0.79
C MET A 16 -17.34 -0.65 0.25
N ASN A 17 -17.68 -0.66 -1.04
CA ASN A 17 -18.29 -1.83 -1.66
C ASN A 17 -17.22 -2.70 -2.32
N VAL A 18 -17.10 -3.94 -1.86
CA VAL A 18 -16.22 -4.93 -2.50
C VAL A 18 -16.99 -5.63 -3.62
N ILE A 19 -16.58 -5.40 -4.86
CA ILE A 19 -17.10 -6.05 -6.07
C ILE A 19 -16.27 -7.31 -6.34
N GLY A 20 -16.91 -8.47 -6.29
CA GLY A 20 -16.28 -9.79 -6.42
C GLY A 20 -16.20 -10.55 -5.10
N ASP A 21 -15.86 -11.83 -5.18
CA ASP A 21 -15.81 -12.75 -4.04
C ASP A 21 -14.39 -12.86 -3.45
N VAL A 22 -14.30 -12.62 -2.14
CA VAL A 22 -13.07 -12.62 -1.35
C VAL A 22 -13.12 -13.59 -0.16
N GLU A 23 -14.22 -14.30 0.02
CA GLU A 23 -14.39 -15.21 1.15
C GLU A 23 -13.36 -16.34 1.10
N GLY A 24 -12.70 -16.60 2.23
CA GLY A 24 -11.68 -17.65 2.34
C GLY A 24 -10.37 -17.33 1.61
N LYS A 25 -10.17 -16.12 1.09
CA LYS A 25 -9.00 -15.74 0.28
C LYS A 25 -8.07 -14.78 1.01
N VAL A 26 -6.78 -14.87 0.69
CA VAL A 26 -5.81 -13.82 1.00
C VAL A 26 -5.97 -12.70 -0.02
N CYS A 27 -6.15 -11.47 0.47
CA CYS A 27 -6.30 -10.30 -0.39
C CYS A 27 -5.01 -9.47 -0.40
N VAL A 28 -4.65 -8.97 -1.59
CA VAL A 28 -3.54 -8.05 -1.77
C VAL A 28 -4.09 -6.74 -2.31
N LEU A 29 -3.98 -5.68 -1.51
CA LEU A 29 -4.25 -4.30 -1.91
C LEU A 29 -3.00 -3.73 -2.59
N ILE A 30 -3.17 -3.11 -3.75
CA ILE A 30 -2.08 -2.50 -4.52
C ILE A 30 -2.47 -1.03 -4.74
N ASP A 31 -1.55 -0.12 -4.42
CA ASP A 31 -1.72 1.31 -4.66
C ASP A 31 -0.37 1.94 -5.04
N ASP A 32 -0.38 3.12 -5.65
CA ASP A 32 0.85 3.84 -5.96
C ASP A 32 1.38 4.62 -4.74
N ILE A 33 0.50 5.25 -3.97
CA ILE A 33 0.85 6.12 -2.85
C ILE A 33 -0.09 5.96 -1.64
N VAL A 34 0.48 6.02 -0.43
CA VAL A 34 -0.28 6.08 0.82
C VAL A 34 0.12 7.31 1.62
N ASP A 35 -0.85 8.20 1.85
CA ASP A 35 -0.70 9.39 2.68
C ASP A 35 -1.25 9.17 4.10
N SER A 36 -2.54 9.42 4.33
CA SER A 36 -3.14 9.21 5.65
C SER A 36 -3.40 7.75 6.01
N GLY A 37 -3.37 6.82 5.05
CA GLY A 37 -3.68 5.40 5.27
C GLY A 37 -5.15 5.07 5.52
N GLY A 38 -6.05 6.07 5.56
CA GLY A 38 -7.48 5.85 5.80
C GLY A 38 -8.15 4.94 4.75
N THR A 39 -7.90 5.20 3.47
CA THR A 39 -8.46 4.38 2.38
C THR A 39 -8.03 2.92 2.48
N LEU A 40 -6.73 2.65 2.70
CA LEU A 40 -6.21 1.28 2.85
C LEU A 40 -6.79 0.57 4.07
N CYS A 41 -6.89 1.25 5.22
CA CYS A 41 -7.46 0.65 6.43
C CYS A 41 -8.94 0.31 6.25
N ASN A 42 -9.71 1.22 5.65
CA ASN A 42 -11.14 0.99 5.37
C ASN A 42 -11.33 -0.15 4.37
N ALA A 43 -10.51 -0.20 3.32
CA ALA A 43 -10.47 -1.28 2.35
C ALA A 43 -10.17 -2.63 3.01
N ALA A 44 -9.14 -2.70 3.86
CA ALA A 44 -8.80 -3.90 4.60
C ALA A 44 -9.93 -4.34 5.53
N GLY A 45 -10.57 -3.41 6.25
CA GLY A 45 -11.76 -3.69 7.05
C GLY A 45 -12.88 -4.33 6.24
N ALA A 46 -13.26 -3.71 5.12
CA ALA A 46 -14.31 -4.23 4.24
C ALA A 46 -14.00 -5.62 3.67
N LEU A 47 -12.73 -5.90 3.33
CA LEU A 47 -12.30 -7.22 2.88
C LEU A 47 -12.42 -8.27 3.99
N ARG A 48 -11.99 -7.93 5.21
CA ARG A 48 -12.09 -8.81 6.38
C ARG A 48 -13.54 -9.12 6.74
N GLU A 49 -14.42 -8.12 6.70
CA GLU A 49 -15.86 -8.29 6.94
C GLU A 49 -16.51 -9.22 5.91
N LYS A 50 -16.01 -9.24 4.67
CA LYS A 50 -16.45 -10.19 3.63
C LYS A 50 -15.73 -11.55 3.64
N GLY A 51 -15.01 -11.87 4.73
CA GLY A 51 -14.44 -13.20 4.93
C GLY A 51 -13.04 -13.42 4.35
N ALA A 52 -12.30 -12.36 4.00
CA ALA A 52 -10.90 -12.51 3.63
C ALA A 52 -10.05 -13.05 4.80
N VAL A 53 -9.19 -14.03 4.51
CA VAL A 53 -8.35 -14.73 5.51
C VAL A 53 -7.16 -13.89 5.96
N ASP A 54 -6.64 -13.01 5.10
CA ASP A 54 -5.58 -12.04 5.37
C ASP A 54 -5.66 -10.88 4.38
N VAL A 55 -5.12 -9.72 4.76
CA VAL A 55 -5.03 -8.55 3.88
C VAL A 55 -3.63 -7.97 3.92
N TYR A 56 -2.92 -8.03 2.79
CA TYR A 56 -1.62 -7.39 2.60
C TYR A 56 -1.79 -6.13 1.77
N SER A 57 -0.95 -5.12 1.99
CA SER A 57 -0.91 -3.91 1.16
C SER A 57 0.48 -3.72 0.57
N TYR A 58 0.56 -3.46 -0.74
CA TYR A 58 1.80 -3.13 -1.44
C TYR A 58 1.64 -1.76 -2.07
N VAL A 59 2.46 -0.80 -1.63
CA VAL A 59 2.37 0.59 -2.07
C VAL A 59 3.75 1.10 -2.46
N VAL A 60 3.89 1.80 -3.57
CA VAL A 60 5.21 2.31 -3.98
C VAL A 60 5.67 3.39 -2.99
N HIS A 61 4.88 4.43 -2.81
CA HIS A 61 5.26 5.63 -2.06
C HIS A 61 4.56 5.69 -0.68
N GLY A 62 5.32 5.48 0.39
CA GLY A 62 4.84 5.60 1.76
C GLY A 62 5.00 7.01 2.34
N VAL A 63 4.09 7.94 2.02
CA VAL A 63 4.10 9.29 2.63
C VAL A 63 3.76 9.22 4.12
N LEU A 64 2.75 8.41 4.49
CA LEU A 64 2.42 8.07 5.87
C LEU A 64 2.34 9.27 6.83
N SER A 65 1.60 10.32 6.43
CA SER A 65 1.51 11.56 7.20
C SER A 65 0.63 11.45 8.44
N GLY A 66 0.90 12.32 9.42
CA GLY A 66 0.14 12.39 10.67
C GLY A 66 0.13 11.05 11.42
N GLY A 67 -1.06 10.61 11.85
CA GLY A 67 -1.25 9.34 12.57
C GLY A 67 -1.28 8.09 11.68
N ALA A 68 -0.83 8.14 10.42
CA ALA A 68 -0.96 7.03 9.47
C ALA A 68 -0.29 5.73 9.94
N VAL A 69 0.93 5.80 10.47
CA VAL A 69 1.64 4.61 10.97
C VAL A 69 0.84 3.92 12.07
N ALA A 70 0.39 4.68 13.08
CA ALA A 70 -0.42 4.14 14.17
C ALA A 70 -1.73 3.53 13.65
N ARG A 71 -2.38 4.20 12.69
CA ARG A 71 -3.61 3.71 12.05
C ARG A 71 -3.40 2.37 11.35
N ILE A 72 -2.33 2.24 10.55
CA ILE A 72 -1.96 0.98 9.88
C ILE A 72 -1.66 -0.11 10.91
N SER A 73 -0.91 0.20 11.96
CA SER A 73 -0.57 -0.77 13.02
C SER A 73 -1.78 -1.24 13.83
N SER A 74 -2.83 -0.43 13.94
CA SER A 74 -4.11 -0.82 14.56
C SER A 74 -5.12 -1.43 13.58
N SER A 75 -4.81 -1.45 12.28
CA SER A 75 -5.74 -1.87 11.25
C SER A 75 -5.74 -3.40 11.06
N PRO A 76 -6.71 -3.94 10.31
CA PRO A 76 -6.71 -5.35 9.92
C PRO A 76 -5.69 -5.73 8.82
N ILE A 77 -4.77 -4.82 8.46
CA ILE A 77 -3.71 -5.09 7.48
C ILE A 77 -2.63 -5.96 8.15
N THR A 78 -2.41 -7.14 7.59
CA THR A 78 -1.40 -8.11 8.02
C THR A 78 0.01 -7.54 7.86
N GLU A 79 0.32 -6.97 6.69
CA GLU A 79 1.57 -6.24 6.44
C GLU A 79 1.35 -5.17 5.37
N LEU A 80 1.89 -3.97 5.60
CA LEU A 80 2.06 -2.92 4.60
C LEU A 80 3.51 -2.95 4.11
N VAL A 81 3.70 -3.20 2.82
CA VAL A 81 4.99 -3.15 2.15
C VAL A 81 5.09 -1.84 1.37
N ILE A 82 6.12 -1.06 1.66
CA ILE A 82 6.45 0.19 0.95
C ILE A 82 7.85 0.15 0.36
N THR A 83 8.16 1.08 -0.55
CA THR A 83 9.56 1.28 -0.99
C THR A 83 10.29 2.31 -0.13
N ASP A 84 11.61 2.41 -0.27
CA ASP A 84 12.46 3.48 0.25
C ASP A 84 12.52 4.72 -0.66
N SER A 85 11.59 4.88 -1.60
CA SER A 85 11.43 6.12 -2.38
C SER A 85 11.14 7.36 -1.51
N ILE A 86 10.61 7.15 -0.30
CA ILE A 86 10.50 8.15 0.76
C ILE A 86 11.25 7.61 1.99
N ALA A 87 12.09 8.46 2.59
CA ALA A 87 12.87 8.08 3.76
C ALA A 87 11.98 7.67 4.94
N ALA A 88 12.22 6.49 5.50
CA ALA A 88 11.46 5.99 6.65
C ALA A 88 11.69 6.85 7.89
N THR A 89 10.58 7.30 8.49
CA THR A 89 10.57 7.89 9.84
C THR A 89 10.83 6.82 10.89
N GLU A 90 11.15 7.23 12.12
CA GLU A 90 11.35 6.28 13.21
C GLU A 90 10.09 5.44 13.48
N ALA A 91 8.91 6.04 13.39
CA ALA A 91 7.64 5.35 13.54
C ALA A 91 7.50 4.19 12.52
N VAL A 92 7.92 4.40 11.27
CA VAL A 92 7.94 3.35 10.24
C VAL A 92 8.92 2.24 10.63
N ARG A 93 10.14 2.60 11.09
CA ARG A 93 11.20 1.63 11.42
C ARG A 93 10.83 0.72 12.60
N VAL A 94 10.12 1.24 13.60
CA VAL A 94 9.71 0.47 14.79
C VAL A 94 8.35 -0.20 14.63
N SER A 95 7.64 0.05 13.54
CA SER A 95 6.36 -0.61 13.26
C SER A 95 6.56 -2.10 13.00
N ARG A 96 5.69 -2.92 13.58
CA ARG A 96 5.76 -4.39 13.44
C ARG A 96 5.19 -4.90 12.12
N ASN A 97 4.31 -4.13 11.49
CA ASN A 97 3.57 -4.53 10.29
C ASN A 97 3.80 -3.59 9.10
N ILE A 98 4.86 -2.77 9.14
CA ILE A 98 5.31 -1.99 7.98
C ILE A 98 6.72 -2.42 7.61
N ARG A 99 6.88 -2.90 6.38
CA ARG A 99 8.17 -3.33 5.83
C ARG A 99 8.56 -2.45 4.66
N GLN A 100 9.81 -2.01 4.63
CA GLN A 100 10.36 -1.21 3.55
C GLN A 100 11.26 -2.04 2.63
N LEU A 101 11.09 -1.88 1.32
CA LEU A 101 11.90 -2.50 0.27
C LEU A 101 12.74 -1.45 -0.44
N SER A 102 14.00 -1.77 -0.73
CA SER A 102 14.86 -0.82 -1.43
C SER A 102 14.61 -0.80 -2.94
N VAL A 103 14.40 0.39 -3.49
CA VAL A 103 14.42 0.65 -4.95
C VAL A 103 15.81 1.09 -5.44
N ALA A 104 16.80 1.24 -4.54
CA ALA A 104 18.14 1.66 -4.90
C ALA A 104 18.79 0.81 -6.01
N PRO A 105 18.67 -0.54 -6.04
CA PRO A 105 19.22 -1.33 -7.14
C PRO A 105 18.58 -1.01 -8.50
N LEU A 106 17.25 -0.80 -8.52
CA LEU A 106 16.52 -0.47 -9.75
C LEU A 106 16.89 0.92 -10.26
N VAL A 107 16.96 1.90 -9.36
CA VAL A 107 17.34 3.28 -9.70
C VAL A 107 18.81 3.34 -10.13
N GLY A 108 19.71 2.62 -9.44
CA GLY A 108 21.13 2.53 -9.79
C GLY A 108 21.37 1.95 -11.18
N GLU A 109 20.74 0.82 -11.50
CA GLU A 109 20.80 0.22 -12.84
C GLU A 109 20.19 1.15 -13.92
N THR A 110 19.13 1.88 -13.58
CA THR A 110 18.54 2.86 -14.50
C THR A 110 19.53 3.98 -14.82
N ILE A 111 20.19 4.56 -13.81
CA ILE A 111 21.22 5.59 -14.01
C ILE A 111 22.39 5.04 -14.84
N GLN A 112 22.86 3.83 -14.53
CA GLN A 112 23.94 3.19 -15.27
C GLN A 112 23.59 3.03 -16.75
N ARG A 113 22.39 2.54 -17.06
CA ARG A 113 21.93 2.37 -18.45
C ARG A 113 21.83 3.68 -19.20
N ILE A 114 21.32 4.74 -18.56
CA ILE A 114 21.27 6.08 -19.16
C ILE A 114 22.68 6.57 -19.47
N SER A 115 23.63 6.41 -18.53
CA SER A 115 25.03 6.81 -18.73
C SER A 115 25.74 6.03 -19.84
N GLU A 116 25.32 4.79 -20.09
CA GLU A 116 25.93 3.89 -21.10
C GLU A 116 25.10 3.82 -22.39
N GLU A 117 24.09 4.68 -22.56
CA GLU A 117 23.16 4.69 -23.71
C GLU A 117 22.49 3.32 -23.98
N ARG A 118 22.32 2.52 -22.93
CA ARG A 118 21.64 1.22 -22.98
C ARG A 118 20.13 1.39 -22.77
N SER A 119 19.35 0.50 -23.36
CA SER A 119 17.89 0.50 -23.19
C SER A 119 17.49 0.34 -21.71
N VAL A 120 16.68 1.27 -21.21
CA VAL A 120 16.04 1.20 -19.88
C VAL A 120 14.81 0.29 -19.89
N SER A 121 14.14 0.14 -21.04
CA SER A 121 12.90 -0.64 -21.18
C SER A 121 13.03 -2.09 -20.72
N VAL A 122 14.23 -2.67 -20.74
CA VAL A 122 14.48 -4.04 -20.28
C VAL A 122 14.33 -4.24 -18.76
N LEU A 123 14.25 -3.14 -18.00
CA LEU A 123 14.00 -3.17 -16.55
C LEU A 123 12.51 -3.37 -16.22
N PHE A 124 11.61 -3.16 -17.17
CA PHE A 124 10.19 -3.43 -17.02
C PHE A 124 9.92 -4.87 -17.50
N LYS A 125 9.64 -5.78 -16.56
CA LYS A 125 9.43 -7.22 -16.77
C LYS A 125 8.11 -7.68 -16.19
#